data_AF-A0A8F6TTU1-F1
#
_entry.id   AF-A0A8F6TTU1-F1
#
_cell.length_a   1.000
_cell.length_b   1.000
_cell.length_c   1.000
_cell.angle_alpha   90.00
_cell.angle_beta   90.00
_cell.angle_gamma   90.00
#
_symmetry.space_group_name_H-M   'P 1'
#
loop_
_entity.id
_entity.type
_entity.pdbx_description
1 polymer ?
#
loop_
_entity_poly.entity_id
_entity_poly.type
_entity_poly.pdbx_seq_one_letter_code
_entity_poly.pdbx_strand_id
1 'polypeptide(L)'
;MSDTADFEHLSALEKRLSQALDRIAAGVAAQTEAQQASQPDPQAEEAAAQARAELEAAQAAKREAEQAASEAETARQEAESARKEAESARQEAETAQQEAEARAAEAAERVSALEDRLSETQDALSEAQSDVTSARAEAEAARAEAETAIAHAAQTPGTDAATLAALEQKLAAAEASRGAAQSELAEKDAALAEMRTKLDEMQSALEAAQAAQSAEPKADAAPAEPEAEPEDMEKALAVMGRRVERARIERDQARTACDAATDALDELKEATGASVDERVLVLRRQLRLMRTRAEDLAAQVSLLQSGAGVDAAVLDQGLLAEVETLRQLRETDAAELDRIIHDMQAGLDRAEGGADA
;
A
#
# COMPACT_ATOMS: atom_id res chain seq x y z
N MET A 1 -22.04 133.95 -20.77
CA MET A 1 -21.32 133.73 -22.05
C MET A 1 -20.21 132.68 -21.88
N SER A 2 -20.42 131.60 -21.12
CA SER A 2 -19.55 130.40 -21.16
C SER A 2 -20.32 129.08 -21.31
N ASP A 3 -21.66 129.11 -21.26
CA ASP A 3 -22.46 127.88 -21.33
C ASP A 3 -22.43 127.19 -22.71
N THR A 4 -22.22 127.94 -23.79
CA THR A 4 -22.22 127.37 -25.16
C THR A 4 -21.00 126.47 -25.43
N ALA A 5 -19.83 126.78 -24.86
CA ALA A 5 -18.62 125.98 -25.02
C ALA A 5 -18.69 124.66 -24.23
N ASP A 6 -19.36 124.68 -23.07
CA ASP A 6 -19.57 123.49 -22.23
C ASP A 6 -20.57 122.52 -22.89
N PHE A 7 -21.59 123.03 -23.60
CA PHE A 7 -22.51 122.21 -24.40
C PHE A 7 -21.84 121.52 -25.60
N GLU A 8 -20.90 122.19 -26.27
CA GLU A 8 -20.13 121.57 -27.37
C GLU A 8 -19.19 120.47 -26.87
N HIS A 9 -18.56 120.68 -25.71
CA HIS A 9 -17.74 119.66 -25.04
C HIS A 9 -18.56 118.45 -24.58
N LEU A 10 -19.76 118.67 -24.04
CA LEU A 10 -20.70 117.60 -23.69
C LEU A 10 -21.15 116.81 -24.90
N SER A 11 -21.52 117.47 -26.00
CA SER A 11 -21.91 116.80 -27.25
C SER A 11 -20.75 115.99 -27.86
N ALA A 12 -19.52 116.51 -27.79
CA ALA A 12 -18.33 115.79 -28.23
C ALA A 12 -18.02 114.57 -27.34
N LEU A 13 -18.28 114.66 -26.04
CA LEU A 13 -18.16 113.56 -25.09
C LEU A 13 -19.22 112.49 -25.35
N GLU A 14 -20.49 112.87 -25.52
CA GLU A 14 -21.59 111.95 -25.85
C GLU A 14 -21.32 111.19 -27.15
N LYS A 15 -20.83 111.88 -28.18
CA LYS A 15 -20.47 111.25 -29.46
C LYS A 15 -19.28 110.29 -29.34
N ARG A 16 -18.30 110.60 -28.49
CA ARG A 16 -17.19 109.68 -28.20
C ARG A 16 -17.65 108.49 -27.38
N LEU A 17 -18.59 108.69 -26.46
CA LEU A 17 -19.12 107.66 -25.60
C LEU A 17 -20.01 106.70 -26.39
N SER A 18 -20.86 107.19 -27.29
CA SER A 18 -21.62 106.35 -28.22
C SER A 18 -20.70 105.55 -29.14
N GLN A 19 -19.68 106.17 -29.73
CA GLN A 19 -18.69 105.45 -30.55
C GLN A 19 -17.88 104.42 -29.75
N ALA A 20 -17.60 104.67 -28.48
CA ALA A 20 -16.95 103.70 -27.60
C ALA A 20 -17.88 102.52 -27.28
N LEU A 21 -19.16 102.79 -27.01
CA LEU A 21 -20.17 101.75 -26.80
C LEU A 21 -20.40 100.90 -28.05
N ASP A 22 -20.43 101.51 -29.25
CA ASP A 22 -20.54 100.77 -30.51
C ASP A 22 -19.33 99.85 -30.76
N ARG A 23 -18.12 100.31 -30.43
CA ARG A 23 -16.90 99.48 -30.52
C ARG A 23 -16.90 98.34 -29.50
N ILE A 24 -17.39 98.58 -28.28
CA ILE A 24 -17.53 97.54 -27.27
C ILE A 24 -18.59 96.53 -27.71
N ALA A 25 -19.73 96.98 -28.23
CA ALA A 25 -20.77 96.10 -28.76
C ALA A 25 -20.25 95.24 -29.93
N ALA A 26 -19.51 95.84 -30.87
CA ALA A 26 -18.88 95.11 -31.96
C ALA A 26 -17.79 94.14 -31.48
N GLY A 27 -17.00 94.54 -30.47
CA GLY A 27 -16.00 93.68 -29.85
C GLY A 27 -16.63 92.49 -29.11
N VAL A 28 -17.72 92.71 -28.37
CA VAL A 28 -18.47 91.66 -27.69
C VAL A 28 -19.13 90.72 -28.68
N ALA A 29 -19.70 91.23 -29.78
CA ALA A 29 -20.27 90.43 -30.87
C ALA A 29 -19.19 89.55 -31.54
N ALA A 30 -18.03 90.12 -31.88
CA ALA A 30 -16.92 89.35 -32.44
C ALA A 30 -16.38 88.30 -31.45
N GLN A 31 -16.34 88.62 -30.16
CA GLN A 31 -15.93 87.67 -29.12
C GLN A 31 -16.95 86.54 -28.91
N THR A 32 -18.25 86.83 -29.04
CA THR A 32 -19.30 85.81 -28.97
C THR A 32 -19.33 84.93 -30.20
N GLU A 33 -19.13 85.50 -31.39
CA GLU A 33 -18.98 84.73 -32.64
C GLU A 33 -17.72 83.84 -32.63
N ALA A 34 -16.59 84.35 -32.12
CA ALA A 34 -15.37 83.56 -31.96
C ALA A 34 -15.54 82.45 -30.89
N GLN A 35 -16.28 82.71 -29.81
CA GLN A 35 -16.61 81.69 -28.81
C GLN A 35 -17.57 80.63 -29.36
N GLN A 36 -18.58 81.01 -30.15
CA GLN A 36 -19.50 80.08 -30.80
C GLN A 36 -18.81 79.23 -31.89
N ALA A 37 -17.89 79.82 -32.66
CA ALA A 37 -17.09 79.09 -33.65
C ALA A 37 -16.03 78.15 -33.00
N SER A 38 -15.69 78.38 -31.73
CA SER A 38 -14.78 77.53 -30.95
C SER A 38 -15.53 76.48 -30.13
N GLN A 39 -16.86 76.49 -30.11
CA GLN A 39 -17.62 75.43 -29.48
C GLN A 39 -17.52 74.18 -30.35
N PRO A 40 -16.94 73.08 -29.84
CA PRO A 40 -16.95 71.82 -30.56
C PRO A 40 -18.41 71.46 -30.87
N ASP A 41 -18.65 71.01 -32.11
CA ASP A 41 -19.97 70.58 -32.54
C ASP A 41 -20.47 69.49 -31.56
N PRO A 42 -21.58 69.73 -30.81
CA PRO A 42 -22.05 68.79 -29.81
C PRO A 42 -22.40 67.42 -30.40
N GLN A 43 -22.75 67.37 -31.69
CA GLN A 43 -22.99 66.11 -32.39
C GLN A 43 -21.70 65.31 -32.62
N ALA A 44 -20.58 66.00 -32.86
CA ALA A 44 -19.28 65.35 -33.01
C ALA A 44 -18.75 64.82 -31.67
N GLU A 45 -19.02 65.53 -30.56
CA GLU A 45 -18.66 65.07 -29.21
C GLU A 45 -19.48 63.83 -28.79
N GLU A 46 -20.79 63.82 -29.08
CA GLU A 46 -21.65 62.66 -28.82
C GLU A 46 -21.24 61.45 -29.66
N ALA A 47 -20.97 61.62 -30.95
CA ALA A 47 -20.48 60.54 -31.81
C ALA A 47 -19.12 59.99 -31.34
N ALA A 48 -18.21 60.86 -30.87
CA ALA A 48 -16.93 60.44 -30.31
C ALA A 48 -17.12 59.69 -28.97
N ALA A 49 -18.08 60.09 -28.13
CA ALA A 49 -18.40 59.38 -26.90
C ALA A 49 -19.01 57.99 -27.19
N GLN A 50 -19.92 57.88 -28.16
CA GLN A 50 -20.48 56.61 -28.61
C GLN A 50 -19.39 55.68 -29.16
N ALA A 51 -18.50 56.18 -30.02
CA ALA A 51 -17.39 55.39 -30.56
C ALA A 51 -16.42 54.90 -29.45
N ARG A 52 -16.19 55.72 -28.42
CA ARG A 52 -15.40 55.30 -27.24
C ARG A 52 -16.10 54.21 -26.44
N ALA A 53 -17.41 54.36 -26.21
CA ALA A 53 -18.20 53.35 -25.50
C ALA A 53 -18.25 52.02 -26.26
N GLU A 54 -18.40 52.04 -27.59
CA GLU A 54 -18.34 50.84 -28.44
C GLU A 54 -16.95 50.19 -28.41
N LEU A 55 -15.88 50.99 -28.44
CA LEU A 55 -14.51 50.48 -28.32
C LEU A 55 -14.26 49.83 -26.95
N GLU A 56 -14.74 50.45 -25.86
CA GLU A 56 -14.64 49.90 -24.51
C GLU A 56 -15.44 48.59 -24.37
N ALA A 57 -16.67 48.54 -24.92
CA ALA A 57 -17.48 47.33 -24.96
C ALA A 57 -16.82 46.20 -25.78
N ALA A 58 -16.23 46.52 -26.93
CA ALA A 58 -15.49 45.56 -27.74
C ALA A 58 -14.22 45.05 -27.02
N GLN A 59 -13.53 45.91 -26.27
CA GLN A 59 -12.40 45.50 -25.44
C GLN A 59 -12.82 44.62 -24.26
N ALA A 60 -13.96 44.91 -23.62
CA ALA A 60 -14.53 44.08 -22.57
C ALA A 60 -14.90 42.69 -23.10
N ALA A 61 -15.65 42.61 -24.21
CA ALA A 61 -16.01 41.35 -24.86
C ALA A 61 -14.77 40.53 -25.28
N LYS A 62 -13.71 41.21 -25.75
CA LYS A 62 -12.44 40.54 -26.07
C LYS A 62 -11.80 39.93 -24.82
N ARG A 63 -11.74 40.66 -23.69
CA ARG A 63 -11.18 40.14 -22.42
C ARG A 63 -11.99 38.96 -21.88
N GLU A 64 -13.32 39.03 -21.95
CA GLU A 64 -14.21 37.93 -21.56
C GLU A 64 -13.98 36.69 -22.44
N ALA A 65 -13.80 36.86 -23.76
CA ALA A 65 -13.47 35.76 -24.66
C ALA A 65 -12.08 35.17 -24.39
N GLU A 66 -11.07 35.99 -24.08
CA GLU A 66 -9.73 35.53 -23.67
C GLU A 66 -9.79 34.76 -22.34
N GLN A 67 -10.57 35.25 -21.37
CA GLN A 67 -10.78 34.56 -20.10
C GLN A 67 -11.48 33.21 -20.30
N ALA A 68 -12.59 33.17 -21.04
CA ALA A 68 -13.31 31.94 -21.34
C ALA A 68 -12.44 30.92 -22.11
N ALA A 69 -11.56 31.39 -23.01
CA ALA A 69 -10.60 30.54 -23.70
C ALA A 69 -9.56 29.95 -22.72
N SER A 70 -9.06 30.74 -21.77
CA SER A 70 -8.13 30.24 -20.75
C SER A 70 -8.78 29.23 -19.80
N GLU A 71 -10.03 29.45 -19.38
CA GLU A 71 -10.80 28.51 -18.55
C GLU A 71 -11.11 27.20 -19.31
N ALA A 72 -11.38 27.29 -20.60
CA ALA A 72 -11.56 26.11 -21.45
C ALA A 72 -10.25 25.32 -21.65
N GLU A 73 -9.10 26.00 -21.71
CA GLU A 73 -7.79 25.35 -21.77
C GLU A 73 -7.46 24.63 -20.45
N THR A 74 -7.70 25.27 -19.30
CA THR A 74 -7.50 24.63 -17.99
C THR A 74 -8.41 23.42 -17.81
N ALA A 75 -9.69 23.52 -18.18
CA ALA A 75 -10.62 22.39 -18.12
C ALA A 75 -10.19 21.21 -19.01
N ARG A 76 -9.60 21.48 -20.18
CA ARG A 76 -9.03 20.43 -21.05
C ARG A 76 -7.81 19.76 -20.43
N GLN A 77 -6.92 20.52 -19.80
CA GLN A 77 -5.75 19.98 -19.11
C GLN A 77 -6.15 19.10 -17.92
N GLU A 78 -7.13 19.54 -17.13
CA GLU A 78 -7.70 18.76 -16.02
C GLU A 78 -8.34 17.46 -16.52
N ALA A 79 -9.13 17.51 -17.60
CA ALA A 79 -9.73 16.32 -18.21
C ALA A 79 -8.67 15.34 -18.75
N GLU A 80 -7.57 15.84 -19.32
CA GLU A 80 -6.46 15.00 -19.76
C GLU A 80 -5.73 14.34 -18.58
N SER A 81 -5.51 15.07 -17.49
CA SER A 81 -4.93 14.53 -16.25
C SER A 81 -5.80 13.43 -15.66
N ALA A 82 -7.10 13.68 -15.51
CA ALA A 82 -8.06 12.71 -15.00
C ALA A 82 -8.11 11.44 -15.88
N ARG A 83 -7.98 11.58 -17.21
CA ARG A 83 -7.89 10.44 -18.12
C ARG A 83 -6.62 9.61 -17.90
N LYS A 84 -5.47 10.26 -17.70
CA LYS A 84 -4.20 9.56 -17.40
C LYS A 84 -4.26 8.83 -16.06
N GLU A 85 -4.85 9.45 -15.04
CA GLU A 85 -5.07 8.81 -13.74
C GLU A 85 -5.99 7.59 -13.85
N ALA A 86 -7.10 7.70 -14.60
CA ALA A 86 -7.99 6.57 -14.85
C ALA A 86 -7.31 5.43 -15.62
N GLU A 87 -6.43 5.74 -16.58
CA GLU A 87 -5.63 4.75 -17.30
C GLU A 87 -4.61 4.06 -16.38
N SER A 88 -3.93 4.81 -15.52
CA SER A 88 -3.01 4.25 -14.51
C SER A 88 -3.75 3.32 -13.55
N ALA A 89 -4.90 3.74 -13.02
CA ALA A 89 -5.71 2.93 -12.12
C ALA A 89 -6.19 1.63 -12.78
N ARG A 90 -6.49 1.66 -14.09
CA ARG A 90 -6.85 0.47 -14.85
C ARG A 90 -5.67 -0.50 -15.01
N GLN A 91 -4.47 0.02 -15.30
CA GLN A 91 -3.26 -0.81 -15.40
C GLN A 91 -2.89 -1.46 -14.06
N GLU A 92 -3.04 -0.73 -12.96
CA GLU A 92 -2.85 -1.25 -11.60
C GLU A 92 -3.85 -2.37 -11.28
N ALA A 93 -5.13 -2.18 -11.62
CA ALA A 93 -6.16 -3.20 -11.44
C ALA A 93 -5.88 -4.47 -12.27
N GLU A 94 -5.45 -4.32 -13.53
CA GLU A 94 -5.07 -5.45 -14.40
C GLU A 94 -3.86 -6.21 -13.84
N THR A 95 -2.86 -5.49 -13.32
CA THR A 95 -1.69 -6.11 -12.67
C THR A 95 -2.10 -6.88 -11.42
N ALA A 96 -2.97 -6.30 -10.58
CA ALA A 96 -3.47 -6.97 -9.38
C ALA A 96 -4.28 -8.25 -9.71
N GLN A 97 -5.07 -8.22 -10.79
CA GLN A 97 -5.78 -9.40 -11.29
C GLN A 97 -4.80 -10.50 -11.73
N GLN A 98 -3.78 -10.15 -12.52
CA GLN A 98 -2.77 -11.12 -12.97
C GLN A 98 -2.00 -11.74 -11.80
N GLU A 99 -1.65 -10.96 -10.77
CA GLU A 99 -1.03 -11.48 -9.55
C GLU A 99 -1.96 -12.44 -8.78
N ALA A 100 -3.26 -12.12 -8.70
CA ALA A 100 -4.24 -12.98 -8.05
C ALA A 100 -4.42 -14.31 -8.80
N GLU A 101 -4.46 -14.28 -10.13
CA GLU A 101 -4.51 -15.48 -10.97
C GLU A 101 -3.25 -16.34 -10.81
N ALA A 102 -2.06 -15.72 -10.77
CA ALA A 102 -0.80 -16.43 -10.54
C ALA A 102 -0.76 -17.12 -9.16
N ARG A 103 -1.23 -16.45 -8.10
CA ARG A 103 -1.32 -17.06 -6.76
C ARG A 103 -2.31 -18.21 -6.71
N ALA A 104 -3.44 -18.11 -7.43
CA ALA A 104 -4.41 -19.19 -7.51
C ALA A 104 -3.84 -20.41 -8.24
N ALA A 105 -3.07 -20.21 -9.31
CA ALA A 105 -2.38 -21.28 -10.02
C ALA A 105 -1.33 -21.97 -9.14
N GLU A 106 -0.50 -21.20 -8.43
CA GLU A 106 0.50 -21.76 -7.49
C GLU A 106 -0.17 -22.56 -6.35
N ALA A 107 -1.29 -22.07 -5.82
CA ALA A 107 -2.05 -22.78 -4.79
C ALA A 107 -2.59 -24.12 -5.32
N ALA A 108 -3.13 -24.14 -6.55
CA ALA A 108 -3.61 -25.36 -7.18
C ALA A 108 -2.48 -26.39 -7.41
N GLU A 109 -1.29 -25.95 -7.85
CA GLU A 109 -0.13 -26.82 -8.00
C GLU A 109 0.32 -27.43 -6.66
N ARG A 110 0.32 -26.63 -5.58
CA ARG A 110 0.66 -27.12 -4.24
C ARG A 110 -0.35 -28.14 -3.71
N VAL A 111 -1.65 -27.93 -3.96
CA VAL A 111 -2.68 -28.91 -3.61
C VAL A 111 -2.45 -30.22 -4.35
N SER A 112 -2.22 -30.16 -5.67
CA SER A 112 -1.91 -31.37 -6.47
C SER A 112 -0.67 -32.09 -5.94
N ALA A 113 0.39 -31.38 -5.58
CA ALA A 113 1.60 -31.99 -5.02
C ALA A 113 1.38 -32.61 -3.63
N LEU A 114 0.48 -32.05 -2.80
CA LEU A 114 0.09 -32.64 -1.53
C LEU A 114 -0.78 -33.89 -1.71
N GLU A 115 -1.68 -33.89 -2.69
CA GLU A 115 -2.48 -35.06 -3.04
C GLU A 115 -1.60 -36.23 -3.49
N ASP A 116 -0.59 -35.98 -4.34
CA ASP A 116 0.37 -36.99 -4.76
C ASP A 116 1.16 -37.57 -3.56
N ARG A 117 1.66 -36.70 -2.67
CA ARG A 117 2.36 -37.13 -1.43
C ARG A 117 1.45 -37.91 -0.48
N LEU A 118 0.17 -37.52 -0.39
CA LEU A 118 -0.82 -38.23 0.40
C LEU A 118 -1.06 -39.63 -0.17
N SER A 119 -1.10 -39.78 -1.49
CA SER A 119 -1.19 -41.09 -2.15
C SER A 119 0.04 -41.95 -1.85
N GLU A 120 1.24 -41.39 -2.02
CA GLU A 120 2.51 -42.11 -1.76
C GLU A 120 2.62 -42.58 -0.29
N THR A 121 2.20 -41.73 0.66
CA THR A 121 2.18 -42.09 2.08
C THR A 121 1.12 -43.11 2.44
N GLN A 122 -0.03 -43.13 1.75
CA GLN A 122 -1.05 -44.17 1.90
C GLN A 122 -0.56 -45.54 1.39
N ASP A 123 0.17 -45.55 0.28
CA ASP A 123 0.80 -46.76 -0.25
C ASP A 123 1.86 -47.28 0.73
N ALA A 124 2.73 -46.39 1.24
CA ALA A 124 3.77 -46.74 2.22
C ALA A 124 3.19 -47.22 3.57
N LEU A 125 2.04 -46.69 3.98
CA LEU A 125 1.30 -47.18 5.15
C LEU A 125 0.75 -48.58 4.90
N SER A 126 0.17 -48.82 3.72
CA SER A 126 -0.37 -50.14 3.35
C SER A 126 0.71 -51.21 3.31
N GLU A 127 1.91 -50.87 2.81
CA GLU A 127 3.10 -51.73 2.85
C GLU A 127 3.54 -52.01 4.30
N ALA A 128 3.66 -50.98 5.14
CA ALA A 128 4.03 -51.16 6.56
C ALA A 128 3.00 -52.01 7.33
N GLN A 129 1.71 -51.87 7.04
CA GLN A 129 0.67 -52.73 7.60
C GLN A 129 0.87 -54.19 7.19
N SER A 130 1.19 -54.45 5.92
CA SER A 130 1.53 -55.79 5.44
C SER A 130 2.74 -56.36 6.19
N ASP A 131 3.81 -55.59 6.36
CA ASP A 131 5.01 -56.00 7.09
C ASP A 131 4.72 -56.34 8.55
N VAL A 132 3.94 -55.50 9.25
CA VAL A 132 3.50 -55.77 10.63
C VAL A 132 2.70 -57.08 10.70
N THR A 133 1.80 -57.34 9.75
CA THR A 133 1.05 -58.59 9.72
C THR A 133 1.95 -59.81 9.48
N SER A 134 2.94 -59.70 8.59
CA SER A 134 3.93 -60.75 8.34
C SER A 134 4.80 -61.01 9.57
N ALA A 135 5.39 -59.97 10.17
CA ALA A 135 6.21 -60.08 11.37
C ALA A 135 5.42 -60.67 12.56
N ARG A 136 4.14 -60.33 12.68
CA ARG A 136 3.25 -60.94 13.68
C ARG A 136 3.06 -62.44 13.43
N ALA A 137 2.82 -62.85 12.19
CA ALA A 137 2.66 -64.26 11.84
C ALA A 137 3.96 -65.06 12.10
N GLU A 138 5.12 -64.48 11.77
CA GLU A 138 6.43 -65.08 12.06
C GLU A 138 6.69 -65.23 13.57
N ALA A 139 6.35 -64.21 14.36
CA ALA A 139 6.48 -64.27 15.82
C ALA A 139 5.53 -65.31 16.44
N GLU A 140 4.28 -65.40 15.95
CA GLU A 140 3.32 -66.42 16.39
C GLU A 140 3.81 -67.84 16.03
N ALA A 141 4.38 -68.03 14.83
CA ALA A 141 4.99 -69.30 14.42
C ALA A 141 6.22 -69.68 15.27
N ALA A 142 7.14 -68.73 15.50
CA ALA A 142 8.32 -68.96 16.33
C ALA A 142 7.95 -69.31 17.77
N ARG A 143 6.90 -68.68 18.31
CA ARG A 143 6.37 -69.02 19.63
C ARG A 143 5.79 -70.44 19.66
N ALA A 144 5.01 -70.83 18.65
CA ALA A 144 4.48 -72.19 18.56
C ALA A 144 5.59 -73.24 18.46
N GLU A 145 6.64 -72.99 17.65
CA GLU A 145 7.82 -73.84 17.59
C GLU A 145 8.51 -73.97 18.95
N ALA A 146 8.72 -72.86 19.65
CA ALA A 146 9.31 -72.86 20.99
C ALA A 146 8.47 -73.65 22.00
N GLU A 147 7.14 -73.47 22.01
CA GLU A 147 6.22 -74.22 22.88
C GLU A 147 6.27 -75.73 22.59
N THR A 148 6.30 -76.14 21.31
CA THR A 148 6.43 -77.56 20.95
C THR A 148 7.78 -78.16 21.35
N ALA A 149 8.87 -77.41 21.22
CA ALA A 149 10.20 -77.84 21.62
C ALA A 149 10.34 -77.97 23.14
N ILE A 150 9.77 -77.03 23.91
CA ILE A 150 9.69 -77.13 25.38
C ILE A 150 8.91 -78.39 25.78
N ALA A 151 7.76 -78.65 25.15
CA ALA A 151 6.96 -79.84 25.43
C ALA A 151 7.71 -81.14 25.09
N HIS A 152 8.47 -81.16 23.99
CA HIS A 152 9.29 -82.30 23.62
C HIS A 152 10.46 -82.50 24.60
N ALA A 153 11.17 -81.44 24.96
CA ALA A 153 12.26 -81.45 25.93
C ALA A 153 11.82 -81.97 27.31
N ALA A 154 10.61 -81.63 27.74
CA ALA A 154 10.04 -82.17 28.98
C ALA A 154 9.81 -83.69 28.95
N GLN A 155 9.67 -84.30 27.77
CA GLN A 155 9.43 -85.74 27.59
C GLN A 155 10.71 -86.55 27.36
N THR A 156 11.80 -85.91 26.95
CA THR A 156 13.12 -86.55 26.73
C THR A 156 14.14 -86.07 27.75
N PRO A 157 14.40 -86.83 28.83
CA PRO A 157 15.47 -86.49 29.78
C PRO A 157 16.83 -86.49 29.06
N GLY A 158 17.41 -85.30 28.88
CA GLY A 158 18.69 -85.10 28.21
C GLY A 158 18.70 -84.10 27.05
N THR A 159 17.58 -83.47 26.70
CA THR A 159 17.55 -82.40 25.68
C THR A 159 18.39 -81.19 26.10
N ASP A 160 19.30 -80.81 25.20
CA ASP A 160 20.37 -79.84 25.43
C ASP A 160 19.84 -78.42 25.68
N ALA A 161 20.26 -77.81 26.79
CA ALA A 161 19.99 -76.40 27.14
C ALA A 161 20.32 -75.40 26.02
N ALA A 162 21.22 -75.77 25.10
CA ALA A 162 21.56 -74.98 23.92
C ALA A 162 20.36 -74.79 22.95
N THR A 163 19.47 -75.78 22.84
CA THR A 163 18.28 -75.69 21.95
C THR A 163 17.22 -74.75 22.51
N LEU A 164 16.99 -74.80 23.83
CA LEU A 164 16.11 -73.86 24.53
C LEU A 164 16.62 -72.42 24.43
N ALA A 165 17.92 -72.21 24.69
CA ALA A 165 18.53 -70.88 24.58
C ALA A 165 18.43 -70.31 23.15
N ALA A 166 18.60 -71.16 22.11
CA ALA A 166 18.45 -70.74 20.72
C ALA A 166 16.99 -70.34 20.37
N LEU A 167 16.00 -71.02 20.94
CA LEU A 167 14.58 -70.69 20.75
C LEU A 167 14.17 -69.41 21.50
N GLU A 168 14.64 -69.22 22.74
CA GLU A 168 14.46 -67.97 23.49
C GLU A 168 15.06 -66.78 22.73
N GLN A 169 16.26 -66.97 22.15
CA GLN A 169 16.88 -65.94 21.32
C GLN A 169 16.07 -65.63 20.06
N LYS A 170 15.53 -66.65 19.37
CA LYS A 170 14.64 -66.44 18.22
C LYS A 170 13.35 -65.72 18.58
N LEU A 171 12.72 -66.08 19.71
CA LEU A 171 11.51 -65.42 20.20
C LEU A 171 11.79 -63.95 20.52
N ALA A 172 12.86 -63.66 21.25
CA ALA A 172 13.26 -62.29 21.58
C ALA A 172 13.54 -61.46 20.31
N ALA A 173 14.21 -62.04 19.31
CA ALA A 173 14.44 -61.38 18.02
C ALA A 173 13.14 -61.09 17.26
N ALA A 174 12.19 -62.03 17.25
CA ALA A 174 10.89 -61.84 16.61
C ALA A 174 10.03 -60.78 17.34
N GLU A 175 10.02 -60.76 18.67
CA GLU A 175 9.32 -59.73 19.45
C GLU A 175 9.92 -58.34 19.23
N ALA A 176 11.25 -58.24 19.15
CA ALA A 176 11.93 -56.99 18.83
C ALA A 176 11.58 -56.49 17.41
N SER A 177 11.57 -57.40 16.42
CA SER A 177 11.15 -57.08 15.05
C SER A 177 9.70 -56.58 14.98
N ARG A 178 8.77 -57.23 15.71
CA ARG A 178 7.38 -56.77 15.83
C ARG A 178 7.29 -55.38 16.45
N GLY A 179 8.06 -55.12 17.51
CA GLY A 179 8.08 -53.82 18.18
C GLY A 179 8.57 -52.70 17.25
N ALA A 180 9.62 -52.97 16.47
CA ALA A 180 10.13 -52.01 15.48
C ALA A 180 9.09 -51.70 14.38
N ALA A 181 8.45 -52.74 13.82
CA ALA A 181 7.42 -52.56 12.80
C ALA A 181 6.19 -51.79 13.31
N GLN A 182 5.78 -52.01 14.57
CA GLN A 182 4.70 -51.24 15.20
C GLN A 182 5.06 -49.77 15.39
N SER A 183 6.32 -49.46 15.72
CA SER A 183 6.79 -48.08 15.84
C SER A 183 6.77 -47.36 14.50
N GLU A 184 7.26 -48.00 13.44
CA GLU A 184 7.25 -47.44 12.07
C GLU A 184 5.82 -47.17 11.57
N LEU A 185 4.88 -48.09 11.87
CA LEU A 185 3.47 -47.91 11.55
C LEU A 185 2.89 -46.67 12.24
N ALA A 186 3.17 -46.50 13.54
CA ALA A 186 2.69 -45.34 14.30
C ALA A 186 3.26 -44.01 13.77
N GLU A 187 4.52 -43.99 13.34
CA GLU A 187 5.14 -42.81 12.71
C GLU A 187 4.47 -42.47 11.37
N LYS A 188 4.21 -43.47 10.52
CA LYS A 188 3.52 -43.26 9.23
C LYS A 188 2.07 -42.79 9.41
N ASP A 189 1.34 -43.33 10.38
CA ASP A 189 -0.02 -42.87 10.72
C ASP A 189 -0.02 -41.40 11.19
N ALA A 190 0.95 -41.00 12.01
CA ALA A 190 1.10 -39.61 12.45
C ALA A 190 1.41 -38.66 11.29
N ALA A 191 2.32 -39.07 10.39
CA ALA A 191 2.66 -38.28 9.19
C ALA A 191 1.45 -38.08 8.25
N LEU A 192 0.62 -39.12 8.07
CA LEU A 192 -0.62 -39.04 7.29
C LEU A 192 -1.64 -38.08 7.92
N ALA A 193 -1.79 -38.10 9.25
CA ALA A 193 -2.68 -37.16 9.95
C ALA A 193 -2.23 -35.70 9.78
N GLU A 194 -0.92 -35.45 9.80
CA GLU A 194 -0.36 -34.11 9.57
C GLU A 194 -0.61 -33.64 8.12
N MET A 195 -0.39 -34.50 7.12
CA MET A 195 -0.64 -34.15 5.72
C MET A 195 -2.11 -33.84 5.43
N ARG A 196 -3.04 -34.60 6.03
CA ARG A 196 -4.49 -34.34 5.89
C ARG A 196 -4.88 -32.97 6.44
N THR A 197 -4.38 -32.62 7.64
CA THR A 197 -4.61 -31.30 8.23
C THR A 197 -4.11 -30.17 7.31
N LYS A 198 -2.90 -30.31 6.75
CA LYS A 198 -2.35 -29.33 5.80
C LYS A 198 -3.18 -29.20 4.52
N LEU A 199 -3.72 -30.31 4.02
CA LEU A 199 -4.56 -30.32 2.83
C LEU A 199 -5.88 -29.60 3.09
N ASP A 200 -6.54 -29.85 4.22
CA ASP A 200 -7.77 -29.17 4.63
C ASP A 200 -7.57 -27.65 4.81
N GLU A 201 -6.44 -27.24 5.39
CA GLU A 201 -6.06 -25.82 5.53
C GLU A 201 -5.85 -25.15 4.16
N MET A 202 -5.16 -25.82 3.24
CA MET A 202 -4.94 -25.28 1.88
C MET A 202 -6.23 -25.22 1.05
N GLN A 203 -7.10 -26.22 1.16
CA GLN A 203 -8.42 -26.19 0.51
C GLN A 203 -9.27 -25.04 1.02
N SER A 204 -9.32 -24.83 2.34
CA SER A 204 -10.03 -23.70 2.95
C SER A 204 -9.49 -22.35 2.47
N ALA A 205 -8.16 -22.22 2.33
CA ALA A 205 -7.53 -21.02 1.80
C ALA A 205 -7.85 -20.77 0.31
N LEU A 206 -7.92 -21.84 -0.50
CA LEU A 206 -8.30 -21.77 -1.90
C LEU A 206 -9.76 -21.31 -2.05
N GLU A 207 -10.68 -21.87 -1.26
CA GLU A 207 -12.09 -21.45 -1.26
C GLU A 207 -12.25 -19.99 -0.84
N ALA A 208 -11.51 -19.54 0.17
CA ALA A 208 -11.51 -18.14 0.59
C ALA A 208 -11.00 -17.20 -0.51
N ALA A 209 -9.95 -17.58 -1.23
CA ALA A 209 -9.42 -16.82 -2.36
C ALA A 209 -10.42 -16.75 -3.53
N GLN A 210 -11.10 -17.86 -3.85
CA GLN A 210 -12.16 -17.89 -4.86
C GLN A 210 -13.37 -17.05 -4.47
N ALA A 211 -13.78 -17.12 -3.19
CA ALA A 211 -14.86 -16.30 -2.66
C ALA A 211 -14.52 -14.80 -2.80
N ALA A 212 -13.28 -14.40 -2.49
CA ALA A 212 -12.82 -13.03 -2.65
C ALA A 212 -12.86 -12.56 -4.12
N GLN A 213 -12.47 -13.41 -5.08
CA GLN A 213 -12.62 -13.09 -6.51
C GLN A 213 -14.08 -12.93 -6.93
N SER A 214 -14.97 -13.80 -6.47
CA SER A 214 -16.39 -13.73 -6.82
C SER A 214 -17.16 -12.58 -6.15
N ALA A 215 -16.60 -12.03 -5.06
CA ALA A 215 -17.17 -10.91 -4.32
C ALA A 215 -16.77 -9.53 -4.89
N GLU A 216 -15.95 -9.48 -5.95
CA GLU A 216 -15.74 -8.23 -6.66
C GLU A 216 -17.09 -7.69 -7.13
N PRO A 217 -17.43 -6.42 -6.79
CA PRO A 217 -18.72 -5.87 -7.13
C PRO A 217 -18.80 -5.82 -8.65
N LYS A 218 -19.68 -6.63 -9.23
CA LYS A 218 -20.14 -6.48 -10.62
C LYS A 218 -20.58 -5.03 -10.79
N ALA A 219 -19.68 -4.20 -11.28
CA ALA A 219 -19.97 -2.87 -11.76
C ALA A 219 -20.62 -3.02 -13.13
N ASP A 220 -21.79 -3.66 -13.17
CA ASP A 220 -22.76 -3.53 -14.26
C ASP A 220 -23.41 -2.14 -14.12
N ALA A 221 -22.59 -1.10 -14.26
CA ALA A 221 -23.04 0.25 -14.54
C ALA A 221 -22.61 0.50 -15.98
N ALA A 222 -23.57 0.39 -16.89
CA ALA A 222 -23.43 0.88 -18.24
C ALA A 222 -22.85 2.31 -18.22
N PRO A 223 -21.98 2.68 -19.17
CA PRO A 223 -21.49 4.05 -19.29
C PRO A 223 -22.66 4.95 -19.73
N ALA A 224 -23.50 5.35 -18.79
CA ALA A 224 -24.37 6.50 -18.93
C ALA A 224 -23.46 7.72 -18.86
N GLU A 225 -23.48 8.53 -19.92
CA GLU A 225 -22.77 9.79 -19.99
C GLU A 225 -23.09 10.63 -18.73
N PRO A 226 -22.08 11.09 -17.97
CA PRO A 226 -22.32 11.74 -16.70
C PRO A 226 -22.69 13.20 -16.93
N GLU A 227 -23.98 13.50 -17.07
CA GLU A 227 -24.56 14.69 -16.43
C GLU A 227 -24.79 14.36 -14.95
N ALA A 228 -23.74 13.95 -14.24
CA ALA A 228 -23.80 13.68 -12.81
C ALA A 228 -23.69 15.04 -12.11
N GLU A 229 -24.79 15.48 -11.52
CA GLU A 229 -24.81 16.59 -10.59
C GLU A 229 -23.70 16.39 -9.52
N PRO A 230 -23.01 17.45 -9.08
CA PRO A 230 -21.84 17.35 -8.20
C PRO A 230 -22.09 16.55 -6.91
N GLU A 231 -23.34 16.45 -6.46
CA GLU A 231 -23.74 15.63 -5.31
C GLU A 231 -23.48 14.12 -5.50
N ASP A 232 -23.53 13.60 -6.73
CA ASP A 232 -23.34 12.18 -6.98
C ASP A 232 -21.85 11.80 -7.05
N MET A 233 -20.98 12.74 -7.47
CA MET A 233 -19.53 12.58 -7.36
C MET A 233 -19.07 12.58 -5.89
N GLU A 234 -19.62 13.45 -5.05
CA GLU A 234 -19.29 13.46 -3.62
C GLU A 234 -19.69 12.15 -2.93
N LYS A 235 -20.88 11.60 -3.24
CA LYS A 235 -21.31 10.29 -2.76
C LYS A 235 -20.40 9.17 -3.26
N ALA A 236 -20.00 9.19 -4.53
CA ALA A 236 -19.08 8.21 -5.11
C ALA A 236 -17.70 8.24 -4.42
N LEU A 237 -17.14 9.44 -4.21
CA LEU A 237 -15.90 9.64 -3.46
C LEU A 237 -16.03 9.17 -2.00
N ALA A 238 -17.17 9.41 -1.35
CA ALA A 238 -17.41 8.91 0.01
C ALA A 238 -17.53 7.38 0.07
N VAL A 239 -18.05 6.73 -0.98
CA VAL A 239 -18.06 5.26 -1.08
C VAL A 239 -16.67 4.72 -1.34
N MET A 240 -15.93 5.31 -2.28
CA MET A 240 -14.53 4.96 -2.56
C MET A 240 -13.66 5.12 -1.32
N GLY A 241 -13.76 6.24 -0.60
CA GLY A 241 -13.03 6.48 0.65
C GLY A 241 -13.31 5.43 1.72
N ARG A 242 -14.59 5.03 1.89
CA ARG A 242 -14.95 3.93 2.81
C ARG A 242 -14.40 2.56 2.38
N ARG A 243 -14.34 2.29 1.08
CA ARG A 243 -13.74 1.05 0.54
C ARG A 243 -12.23 1.02 0.74
N VAL A 244 -11.54 2.12 0.45
CA VAL A 244 -10.10 2.27 0.69
C VAL A 244 -9.79 2.08 2.17
N GLU A 245 -10.58 2.69 3.06
CA GLU A 245 -10.37 2.54 4.50
C GLU A 245 -10.58 1.11 4.98
N ARG A 246 -11.62 0.42 4.48
CA ARG A 246 -11.82 -1.00 4.78
C ARG A 246 -10.65 -1.86 4.29
N ALA A 247 -10.19 -1.64 3.06
CA ALA A 247 -9.06 -2.37 2.50
C ALA A 247 -7.76 -2.13 3.29
N ARG A 248 -7.55 -0.91 3.82
CA ARG A 248 -6.42 -0.61 4.72
C ARG A 248 -6.51 -1.41 6.02
N ILE A 249 -7.68 -1.42 6.67
CA ILE A 249 -7.91 -2.19 7.90
C ILE A 249 -7.69 -3.69 7.66
N GLU A 250 -8.24 -4.25 6.58
CA GLU A 250 -8.07 -5.67 6.24
C GLU A 250 -6.59 -6.01 5.97
N ARG A 251 -5.87 -5.16 5.24
CA ARG A 251 -4.43 -5.30 5.02
C ARG A 251 -3.66 -5.29 6.34
N ASP A 252 -3.99 -4.39 7.25
CA ASP A 252 -3.29 -4.24 8.53
C ASP A 252 -3.58 -5.45 9.45
N GLN A 253 -4.81 -5.95 9.46
CA GLN A 253 -5.17 -7.21 10.13
C GLN A 253 -4.40 -8.41 9.55
N ALA A 254 -4.29 -8.52 8.22
CA ALA A 254 -3.52 -9.59 7.58
C ALA A 254 -2.04 -9.52 7.96
N ARG A 255 -1.46 -8.32 8.07
CA ARG A 255 -0.08 -8.14 8.55
C ARG A 255 0.08 -8.61 9.99
N THR A 256 -0.82 -8.21 10.89
CA THR A 256 -0.79 -8.65 12.29
C THR A 256 -0.91 -10.18 12.41
N ALA A 257 -1.76 -10.81 11.59
CA ALA A 257 -1.89 -12.26 11.55
C ALA A 257 -0.59 -12.94 11.06
N CYS A 258 0.07 -12.38 10.05
CA CYS A 258 1.35 -12.88 9.55
C CYS A 258 2.47 -12.78 10.59
N ASP A 259 2.52 -11.67 11.33
CA ASP A 259 3.48 -11.47 12.42
C ASP A 259 3.24 -12.48 13.55
N ALA A 260 1.99 -12.67 13.96
CA ALA A 260 1.61 -13.65 14.99
C ALA A 260 1.93 -15.10 14.57
N ALA A 261 1.69 -15.46 13.31
CA ALA A 261 2.05 -16.78 12.78
C ALA A 261 3.57 -17.00 12.76
N THR A 262 4.34 -15.95 12.48
CA THR A 262 5.81 -16.00 12.51
C THR A 262 6.33 -16.19 13.92
N ASP A 263 5.78 -15.45 14.89
CA ASP A 263 6.14 -15.60 16.31
C ASP A 263 5.79 -17.02 16.82
N ALA A 264 4.63 -17.57 16.47
CA ALA A 264 4.26 -18.95 16.82
C ALA A 264 5.18 -20.01 16.18
N LEU A 265 5.63 -19.79 14.94
CA LEU A 265 6.58 -20.67 14.26
C LEU A 265 7.97 -20.63 14.92
N ASP A 266 8.40 -19.47 15.39
CA ASP A 266 9.66 -19.33 16.12
C ASP A 266 9.57 -20.00 17.50
N GLU A 267 8.43 -19.91 18.21
CA GLU A 267 8.17 -20.67 19.46
C GLU A 267 8.22 -22.20 19.24
N LEU A 268 7.62 -22.69 18.14
CA LEU A 268 7.67 -24.12 17.79
C LEU A 268 9.09 -24.59 17.45
N LYS A 269 9.91 -23.75 16.81
CA LYS A 269 11.32 -24.06 16.53
C LYS A 269 12.15 -24.13 17.81
N GLU A 270 11.91 -23.21 18.74
CA GLU A 270 12.54 -23.25 20.06
C GLU A 270 12.16 -24.53 20.82
N ALA A 271 10.88 -24.91 20.81
CA ALA A 271 10.39 -26.14 21.44
C ALA A 271 10.97 -27.43 20.82
N THR A 272 11.28 -27.42 19.52
CA THR A 272 11.88 -28.57 18.80
C THR A 272 13.40 -28.62 18.90
N GLY A 273 14.03 -27.67 19.59
CA GLY A 273 15.49 -27.58 19.72
C GLY A 273 16.19 -27.14 18.43
N ALA A 274 15.43 -26.71 17.41
CA ALA A 274 15.98 -26.08 16.23
C ALA A 274 16.34 -24.63 16.59
N SER A 275 17.61 -24.40 16.96
CA SER A 275 18.08 -23.05 17.27
C SER A 275 17.96 -22.18 16.01
N VAL A 276 17.02 -21.23 16.02
CA VAL A 276 16.99 -20.15 15.05
C VAL A 276 18.22 -19.30 15.28
N ASP A 277 18.97 -19.01 14.22
CA ASP A 277 20.13 -18.14 14.30
C ASP A 277 19.72 -16.81 14.94
N GLU A 278 20.35 -16.46 16.07
CA GLU A 278 20.06 -15.26 16.85
C GLU A 278 20.16 -13.99 16.00
N ARG A 279 21.01 -14.00 14.97
CA ARG A 279 21.13 -12.91 14.01
C ARG A 279 19.86 -12.71 13.19
N VAL A 280 19.17 -13.78 12.82
CA VAL A 280 17.90 -13.73 12.08
C VAL A 280 16.80 -13.13 12.95
N LEU A 281 16.78 -13.47 14.24
CA LEU A 281 15.82 -12.90 15.19
C LEU A 281 16.06 -11.39 15.40
N VAL A 282 17.33 -10.96 15.50
CA VAL A 282 17.69 -9.54 15.61
C VAL A 282 17.29 -8.76 14.34
N LEU A 283 17.62 -9.27 13.15
CA LEU A 283 17.25 -8.64 11.87
C LEU A 283 15.72 -8.53 11.70
N ARG A 284 14.96 -9.56 12.08
CA ARG A 284 13.49 -9.53 12.05
C ARG A 284 12.94 -8.46 13.00
N ARG A 285 13.51 -8.32 14.20
CA ARG A 285 13.11 -7.29 15.16
C ARG A 285 13.41 -5.88 14.63
N GLN A 286 14.57 -5.68 14.00
CA GLN A 286 14.92 -4.42 13.34
C GLN A 286 13.97 -4.09 12.18
N LEU A 287 13.63 -5.07 11.34
CA LEU A 287 12.68 -4.87 10.24
C LEU A 287 11.28 -4.50 10.74
N ARG A 288 10.79 -5.13 11.82
CA ARG A 288 9.53 -4.74 12.48
C ARG A 288 9.59 -3.28 12.95
N LEU A 289 10.67 -2.89 13.63
CA LEU A 289 10.85 -1.54 14.13
C LEU A 289 10.92 -0.49 13.01
N MET A 290 11.65 -0.77 11.92
CA MET A 290 11.70 0.11 10.75
C MET A 290 10.34 0.24 10.07
N ARG A 291 9.56 -0.84 10.00
CA ARG A 291 8.21 -0.82 9.42
C ARG A 291 7.26 0.05 10.25
N THR A 292 7.17 -0.16 11.56
CA THR A 292 6.31 0.65 12.45
C THR A 292 6.64 2.14 12.30
N ARG A 293 7.94 2.46 12.22
CA ARG A 293 8.39 3.84 12.03
C ARG A 293 8.02 4.42 10.66
N ALA A 294 8.07 3.63 9.60
CA ALA A 294 7.62 4.07 8.28
C ALA A 294 6.12 4.36 8.27
N GLU A 295 5.32 3.58 9.00
CA GLU A 295 3.88 3.81 9.17
C GLU A 295 3.60 5.09 9.99
N ASP A 296 4.35 5.32 11.07
CA ASP A 296 4.27 6.57 11.86
C ASP A 296 4.61 7.80 11.01
N LEU A 297 5.69 7.75 10.22
CA LEU A 297 6.07 8.82 9.30
C LEU A 297 5.00 9.06 8.23
N ALA A 298 4.42 7.99 7.66
CA ALA A 298 3.33 8.12 6.70
C ALA A 298 2.09 8.79 7.32
N ALA A 299 1.75 8.46 8.57
CA ALA A 299 0.67 9.10 9.30
C ALA A 299 0.96 10.59 9.56
N GLN A 300 2.19 10.96 9.93
CA GLN A 300 2.61 12.36 10.11
C GLN A 300 2.55 13.15 8.80
N VAL A 301 3.01 12.58 7.68
CA VAL A 301 2.93 13.21 6.36
C VAL A 301 1.47 13.39 5.93
N SER A 302 0.61 12.40 6.16
CA SER A 302 -0.82 12.52 5.88
C SER A 302 -1.47 13.63 6.72
N LEU A 303 -1.06 13.78 7.99
CA LEU A 303 -1.54 14.86 8.86
C LEU A 303 -1.13 16.23 8.29
N LEU A 304 0.13 16.38 7.87
CA LEU A 304 0.64 17.62 7.25
C LEU A 304 -0.07 17.96 5.94
N GLN A 305 -0.36 16.96 5.10
CA GLN A 305 -1.06 17.14 3.83
C GLN A 305 -2.54 17.52 4.00
N SER A 306 -3.17 17.13 5.10
CA SER A 306 -4.58 17.45 5.36
C SER A 306 -4.84 18.94 5.61
N GLY A 307 -3.80 19.78 5.75
CA GLY A 307 -3.92 21.22 5.95
C GLY A 307 -4.53 21.61 7.31
N ALA A 308 -4.88 20.64 8.15
CA ALA A 308 -5.17 20.87 9.56
C ALA A 308 -3.90 21.45 10.19
N GLY A 309 -3.94 22.70 10.65
CA GLY A 309 -2.77 23.40 11.18
C GLY A 309 -2.04 22.54 12.20
N VAL A 310 -0.93 21.93 11.78
CA VAL A 310 -0.16 21.03 12.62
C VAL A 310 0.49 21.90 13.68
N ASP A 311 0.12 21.64 14.94
CA ASP A 311 0.71 22.29 16.09
C ASP A 311 2.23 22.06 16.04
N ALA A 312 3.01 23.14 16.02
CA ALA A 312 4.46 23.10 15.95
C ALA A 312 5.05 22.21 17.07
N ALA A 313 4.37 22.15 18.22
CA ALA A 313 4.76 21.29 19.33
C ALA A 313 4.72 19.79 18.97
N VAL A 314 3.73 19.34 18.19
CA VAL A 314 3.61 17.94 17.76
C VAL A 314 4.72 17.59 16.77
N LEU A 315 5.07 18.54 15.90
CA LEU A 315 6.13 18.38 14.91
C LEU A 315 7.51 18.31 15.56
N ASP A 316 7.79 19.18 16.54
CA ASP A 316 9.02 19.15 17.33
C ASP A 316 9.13 17.85 18.15
N GLN A 317 8.02 17.36 18.71
CA GLN A 317 7.99 16.11 19.47
C GLN A 317 8.25 14.89 18.57
N GLY A 318 7.72 14.90 17.35
CA GLY A 318 8.00 13.87 16.32
C GLY A 318 9.47 13.86 15.91
N LEU A 319 10.05 15.03 15.63
CA LEU A 319 11.47 15.15 15.27
C LEU A 319 12.40 14.72 16.41
N LEU A 320 12.07 15.04 17.67
CA LEU A 320 12.84 14.58 18.82
C LEU A 320 12.81 13.06 18.97
N ALA A 321 11.65 12.43 18.84
CA ALA A 321 11.52 10.98 18.83
C ALA A 321 12.31 10.34 17.68
N GLU A 322 12.33 10.99 16.52
CA GLU A 322 13.08 10.54 15.35
C GLU A 322 14.61 10.60 15.58
N VAL A 323 15.10 11.66 16.19
CA VAL A 323 16.51 11.82 16.56
C VAL A 323 16.94 10.79 17.60
N GLU A 324 16.11 10.55 18.62
CA GLU A 324 16.41 9.58 19.68
C GLU A 324 16.48 8.16 19.14
N THR A 325 15.55 7.78 18.26
CA THR A 325 15.55 6.47 17.61
C THR A 325 16.70 6.31 16.61
N LEU A 326 17.11 7.35 15.86
CA LEU A 326 18.33 7.32 15.04
C LEU A 326 19.58 7.12 15.89
N ARG A 327 19.60 7.70 17.09
CA ARG A 327 20.71 7.53 18.04
C ARG A 327 20.80 6.08 18.52
N GLN A 328 19.68 5.48 18.91
CA GLN A 328 19.62 4.07 19.30
C GLN A 328 20.06 3.13 18.17
N LEU A 329 19.68 3.44 16.93
CA LEU A 329 20.06 2.64 15.76
C LEU A 329 21.58 2.70 15.54
N ARG A 330 22.18 3.90 15.61
CA ARG A 330 23.64 4.07 15.52
C ARG A 330 24.40 3.37 16.66
N GLU A 331 23.86 3.39 17.88
CA GLU A 331 24.45 2.65 19.02
C GLU A 331 24.41 1.14 18.79
N THR A 332 23.33 0.63 18.18
CA THR A 332 23.18 -0.79 17.83
C THR A 332 24.15 -1.20 16.71
N ASP A 333 24.23 -0.40 15.65
CA ASP A 333 25.16 -0.63 14.53
C ASP A 333 26.62 -0.60 15.01
N ALA A 334 26.97 0.33 15.90
CA ALA A 334 28.30 0.39 16.51
C ALA A 334 28.62 -0.90 17.30
N ALA A 335 27.65 -1.41 18.08
CA ALA A 335 27.82 -2.66 18.82
C ALA A 335 27.96 -3.89 17.90
N GLU A 336 27.25 -3.94 16.76
CA GLU A 336 27.40 -5.01 15.78
C GLU A 336 28.77 -4.95 15.08
N LEU A 337 29.23 -3.74 14.70
CA LEU A 337 30.56 -3.55 14.14
C LEU A 337 31.67 -3.98 15.11
N ASP A 338 31.55 -3.63 16.39
CA ASP A 338 32.49 -4.07 17.43
C ASP A 338 32.52 -5.60 17.56
N ARG A 339 31.36 -6.26 17.47
CA ARG A 339 31.26 -7.73 17.48
C ARG A 339 31.93 -8.36 16.26
N ILE A 340 31.67 -7.83 15.06
CA ILE A 340 32.31 -8.31 13.82
C ILE A 340 33.83 -8.16 13.89
N ILE A 341 34.32 -7.01 14.38
CA ILE A 341 35.76 -6.78 14.57
C ILE A 341 36.34 -7.82 15.54
N HIS A 342 35.65 -8.11 16.64
CA HIS A 342 36.09 -9.11 17.60
C HIS A 342 36.13 -10.53 17.01
N ASP A 343 35.11 -10.93 16.25
CA ASP A 343 35.06 -12.23 15.59
C ASP A 343 36.18 -12.36 14.52
N MET A 344 36.44 -11.29 13.77
CA MET A 344 37.54 -11.22 12.82
C MET A 344 38.91 -11.35 13.51
N GLN A 345 39.12 -10.67 14.63
CA GLN A 345 40.35 -10.77 15.44
C GLN A 345 40.53 -12.20 15.97
N ALA A 346 39.49 -12.80 16.55
CA ALA A 346 39.54 -14.17 17.04
C ALA A 346 39.81 -15.20 15.91
N GLY A 347 39.32 -14.93 14.69
CA GLY A 347 39.63 -15.73 13.50
C GLY A 347 41.09 -15.63 13.08
N LEU A 348 41.67 -14.41 13.12
CA LEU A 348 43.09 -14.17 12.83
C LEU A 348 43.99 -14.86 13.86
N ASP A 349 43.69 -14.74 15.16
CA ASP A 349 44.47 -15.37 16.23
C ASP A 349 44.49 -16.91 16.10
N ARG A 350 43.37 -17.52 15.70
CA ARG A 350 43.31 -18.97 15.43
C ARG A 350 44.12 -19.37 14.20
N ALA A 351 44.15 -18.53 13.16
CA ALA A 351 44.92 -18.78 11.95
C ALA A 351 46.44 -18.69 12.23
N GLU A 352 46.86 -17.74 13.07
CA GLU A 352 48.26 -17.60 13.48
C GLU A 352 48.71 -18.72 14.43
N GLY A 353 47.86 -19.12 15.40
CA GLY A 353 48.18 -20.20 16.34
C GLY A 353 48.20 -21.61 15.72
N GLY A 354 47.56 -21.82 14.56
CA GLY A 354 47.54 -23.10 13.85
C GLY A 354 48.78 -23.36 12.98
N ALA A 355 49.67 -22.38 12.80
CA ALA A 355 50.86 -22.51 11.95
C ALA A 355 52.09 -23.12 12.68
N ASP A 356 52.07 -23.16 14.02
CA ASP A 356 53.17 -23.67 14.86
C ASP A 356 52.93 -25.10 15.42
N ALA A 357 51.85 -25.77 14.99
CA ALA A 357 51.49 -27.15 15.38
C ALA A 357 51.72 -28.15 14.23
#